data_AF-A0A2E5HQM4-F1
#
_entry.id   AF-A0A2E5HQM4-F1
#
_cell.length_a   1.000
_cell.length_b   1.000
_cell.length_c   1.000
_cell.angle_alpha   90.00
_cell.angle_beta   90.00
_cell.angle_gamma   90.00
#
_symmetry.space_group_name_H-M   'P 1'
#
loop_
_entity.id
_entity.type
_entity.pdbx_description
1 polymer ?
#
loop_
_entity_poly.entity_id
_entity_poly.type
_entity_poly.pdbx_seq_one_letter_code
_entity_poly.pdbx_strand_id
1 'polypeptide(L)'
;MERYKGLFVILDANLFPMGSRRRALISHLASALKDFRSMGYRVVGVVVEDDLEDSLAELGFQFDSVERVEGDFAPVAWSVARRLSLNVKRSLLCSADVSHANWAQDAGLRRFMMLERLLSHG
;
A
#
# COMPACT_ATOMS: atom_id res chain seq x y z
N MET A 1 -23.97 3.36 9.44
CA MET A 1 -22.80 2.44 9.41
C MET A 1 -21.54 3.26 9.25
N GLU A 2 -20.59 3.13 10.17
CA GLU A 2 -19.30 3.80 10.04
C GLU A 2 -18.47 3.11 8.94
N ARG A 3 -17.95 3.89 7.99
CA ARG A 3 -17.09 3.38 6.91
C ARG A 3 -15.66 3.24 7.42
N TYR A 4 -15.01 2.12 7.08
CA TYR A 4 -13.64 1.83 7.50
C TYR A 4 -12.63 2.81 6.88
N LYS A 5 -11.47 2.96 7.49
CA LYS A 5 -10.32 3.64 6.86
C LYS A 5 -9.57 2.63 5.98
N GLY A 6 -9.08 3.06 4.83
CA GLY A 6 -8.25 2.25 3.95
C GLY A 6 -6.79 2.71 3.98
N LEU A 7 -5.86 1.76 3.89
CA LEU A 7 -4.47 2.00 3.54
C LEU A 7 -4.20 1.30 2.21
N PHE A 8 -3.99 2.06 1.15
CA PHE A 8 -3.55 1.56 -0.15
C PHE A 8 -2.04 1.59 -0.18
N VAL A 9 -1.40 0.44 -0.37
CA VAL A 9 0.05 0.32 -0.44
C VAL A 9 0.42 -0.06 -1.86
N ILE A 10 1.14 0.83 -2.55
CA ILE A 10 1.72 0.50 -3.85
C ILE A 10 2.87 -0.47 -3.63
N LEU A 11 2.76 -1.62 -4.27
CA LEU A 11 3.70 -2.71 -4.28
C LEU A 11 4.43 -2.61 -5.62
N ASP A 12 5.66 -2.12 -5.57
CA ASP A 12 6.57 -1.93 -6.70
C ASP A 12 7.97 -2.48 -6.35
N ALA A 13 8.87 -2.56 -7.34
CA ALA A 13 10.24 -3.02 -7.12
C ALA A 13 11.04 -2.16 -6.10
N ASN A 14 10.69 -0.88 -5.88
CA ASN A 14 11.37 -0.03 -4.89
C ASN A 14 11.04 -0.46 -3.46
N LEU A 15 9.86 -1.05 -3.25
CA LEU A 15 9.42 -1.59 -1.97
C LEU A 15 10.12 -2.93 -1.64
N PHE A 16 10.57 -3.65 -2.67
CA PHE A 16 11.21 -4.97 -2.57
C PHE A 16 12.62 -4.99 -3.21
N PRO A 17 13.57 -4.17 -2.70
CA PRO A 17 14.91 -4.13 -3.28
C PRO A 17 15.61 -5.48 -3.15
N MET A 18 16.41 -5.84 -4.15
CA MET A 18 17.22 -7.06 -4.12
C MET A 18 18.39 -6.94 -3.13
N GLY A 19 18.87 -8.08 -2.61
CA GLY A 19 20.07 -8.17 -1.80
C GLY A 19 19.84 -8.24 -0.28
N SER A 20 20.91 -7.98 0.49
CA SER A 20 20.97 -8.23 1.93
C SER A 20 19.98 -7.41 2.78
N ARG A 21 19.54 -6.24 2.29
CA ARG A 21 18.58 -5.36 2.97
C ARG A 21 17.11 -5.77 2.78
N ARG A 22 16.82 -6.66 1.83
CA ARG A 22 15.47 -7.12 1.49
C ARG A 22 14.69 -7.63 2.70
N ARG A 23 15.26 -8.59 3.43
CA ARG A 23 14.60 -9.23 4.58
C ARG A 23 14.25 -8.25 5.70
N ALA A 24 15.14 -7.29 6.00
CA ALA A 24 14.89 -6.29 7.03
C ALA A 24 13.74 -5.34 6.64
N LEU A 25 13.75 -4.87 5.39
CA LEU A 25 12.70 -3.98 4.86
C LEU A 25 11.32 -4.68 4.82
N ILE A 26 11.28 -5.92 4.33
CA ILE A 26 10.05 -6.74 4.31
C ILE A 26 9.52 -6.93 5.73
N SER A 27 10.38 -7.24 6.70
CA SER A 27 9.98 -7.41 8.10
C SER A 27 9.41 -6.12 8.71
N HIS A 28 10.08 -4.98 8.51
CA HIS A 28 9.61 -3.68 9.00
C HIS A 28 8.29 -3.27 8.35
N LEU A 29 8.14 -3.47 7.04
CA LEU A 29 6.91 -3.23 6.33
C LEU A 29 5.77 -4.10 6.90
N ALA A 30 5.99 -5.42 7.03
CA ALA A 30 4.99 -6.32 7.59
C ALA A 30 4.55 -5.92 9.00
N SER A 31 5.50 -5.48 9.86
CA SER A 31 5.17 -4.97 11.18
C SER A 31 4.28 -3.73 11.11
N ALA A 32 4.65 -2.75 10.30
CA ALA A 32 3.90 -1.51 10.24
C ALA A 32 2.52 -1.69 9.57
N LEU A 33 2.36 -2.63 8.62
CA LEU A 33 1.05 -2.99 8.07
C LEU A 33 0.14 -3.62 9.14
N LYS A 34 0.71 -4.43 10.06
CA LYS A 34 -0.02 -4.95 11.22
C LYS A 34 -0.46 -3.83 12.16
N ASP A 35 0.37 -2.81 12.38
CA ASP A 35 0.03 -1.64 13.19
C ASP A 35 -1.13 -0.83 12.58
N PHE A 36 -1.13 -0.64 11.26
CA PHE A 36 -2.26 -0.01 10.58
C PHE A 36 -3.55 -0.81 10.73
N ARG A 37 -3.47 -2.15 10.62
CA ARG A 37 -4.63 -3.01 10.82
C ARG A 37 -5.16 -2.93 12.25
N SER A 38 -4.31 -2.92 13.27
CA SER A 38 -4.74 -2.78 14.67
C SER A 38 -5.30 -1.39 14.99
N MET A 39 -4.93 -0.35 14.22
CA MET A 39 -5.58 0.97 14.23
C MET A 39 -6.94 1.02 13.49
N GLY A 40 -7.42 -0.12 12.96
CA GLY A 40 -8.71 -0.24 12.28
C GLY A 40 -8.68 0.09 10.78
N TYR A 41 -7.51 0.11 10.15
CA TYR A 41 -7.40 0.25 8.70
C TYR A 41 -7.62 -1.10 8.01
N ARG A 42 -8.31 -1.07 6.87
CA ARG A 42 -8.28 -2.12 5.86
C ARG A 42 -7.08 -1.89 4.95
N VAL A 43 -6.22 -2.89 4.83
CA VAL A 43 -4.95 -2.77 4.11
C VAL A 43 -5.09 -3.40 2.73
N VAL A 44 -4.87 -2.61 1.69
CA VAL A 44 -5.04 -2.98 0.29
C VAL A 44 -3.67 -2.95 -0.38
N GLY A 45 -3.26 -4.07 -0.97
CA GLY A 45 -2.07 -4.13 -1.82
C GLY A 45 -2.43 -3.68 -3.24
N VAL A 46 -1.58 -2.87 -3.85
CA VAL A 46 -1.77 -2.36 -5.20
C VAL A 46 -0.53 -2.70 -6.00
N VAL A 47 -0.64 -3.68 -6.90
CA VAL A 47 0.45 -4.19 -7.72
C VAL A 47 0.48 -3.41 -9.03
N VAL A 48 1.64 -2.84 -9.36
CA VAL A 48 1.86 -2.05 -10.59
C VAL A 48 2.79 -2.73 -11.59
N GLU A 49 3.39 -3.87 -11.23
CA GLU A 49 4.34 -4.65 -12.05
C GLU A 49 3.99 -6.15 -12.02
N ASP A 50 4.34 -6.92 -13.04
CA ASP A 50 4.03 -8.37 -13.12
C ASP A 50 4.83 -9.24 -12.14
N ASP A 51 6.07 -8.88 -11.82
CA ASP A 51 7.03 -9.78 -11.15
C ASP A 51 7.11 -9.64 -9.61
N LEU A 52 5.97 -9.43 -8.93
CA LEU A 52 5.93 -9.19 -7.48
C LEU A 52 5.29 -10.29 -6.64
N GLU A 53 4.78 -11.36 -7.24
CA GLU A 53 4.06 -12.42 -6.53
C GLU A 53 4.93 -13.11 -5.46
N ASP A 54 6.17 -13.48 -5.79
CA ASP A 54 7.13 -14.09 -4.86
C ASP A 54 7.46 -13.14 -3.68
N SER A 55 7.59 -11.83 -3.97
CA SER A 55 7.88 -10.82 -2.97
C SER A 55 6.71 -10.59 -2.01
N LEU A 56 5.46 -10.77 -2.48
CA LEU A 56 4.28 -10.69 -1.64
C LEU A 56 4.14 -11.88 -0.70
N ALA A 57 4.50 -13.09 -1.17
CA ALA A 57 4.53 -14.27 -0.33
C ALA A 57 5.54 -14.10 0.83
N GLU A 58 6.71 -13.51 0.55
CA GLU A 58 7.73 -13.25 1.57
C GLU A 58 7.30 -12.26 2.66
N LEU A 59 6.35 -11.37 2.37
CA LEU A 59 5.86 -10.38 3.34
C LEU A 59 5.19 -11.02 4.55
N GLY A 60 4.64 -12.22 4.42
CA GLY A 60 3.93 -12.91 5.50
C GLY A 60 2.76 -12.08 6.06
N PHE A 61 2.18 -11.20 5.25
CA PHE A 61 1.06 -10.33 5.60
C PHE A 61 -0.11 -10.59 4.65
N GLN A 62 -1.27 -10.90 5.22
CA GLN A 62 -2.49 -11.08 4.44
C GLN A 62 -3.19 -9.74 4.24
N PHE A 63 -3.30 -9.26 2.99
CA PHE A 63 -4.06 -8.06 2.65
C PHE A 63 -5.56 -8.30 2.73
N ASP A 64 -6.33 -7.24 2.96
CA ASP A 64 -7.80 -7.27 2.85
C ASP A 64 -8.25 -7.36 1.37
N SER A 65 -7.43 -6.85 0.44
CA SER A 65 -7.58 -7.00 -1.01
C SER A 65 -6.23 -6.76 -1.67
N VAL A 66 -5.99 -7.38 -2.82
CA VAL A 66 -4.84 -7.09 -3.69
C VAL A 66 -5.37 -6.79 -5.08
N GLU A 67 -5.10 -5.59 -5.58
CA GLU A 67 -5.51 -5.18 -6.92
C GLU A 67 -4.30 -4.94 -7.81
N ARG A 68 -4.47 -5.23 -9.09
CA ARG A 68 -3.53 -4.85 -10.13
C ARG A 68 -3.97 -3.54 -10.77
N VAL A 69 -3.02 -2.66 -11.06
CA VAL A 69 -3.26 -1.38 -11.73
C VAL A 69 -2.40 -1.30 -12.98
N GLU A 70 -3.05 -1.18 -14.13
CA GLU A 70 -2.42 -0.93 -15.43
C GLU A 70 -2.88 0.46 -15.89
N GLY A 71 -2.12 1.51 -15.51
CA GLY A 71 -2.46 2.90 -15.80
C GLY A 71 -3.12 3.62 -14.61
N ASP A 72 -4.38 4.06 -14.77
CA ASP A 72 -5.03 4.95 -13.81
C ASP A 72 -5.43 4.24 -12.51
N PHE A 73 -4.89 4.72 -11.39
CA PHE A 73 -5.18 4.18 -10.07
C PHE A 73 -6.58 4.54 -9.52
N ALA A 74 -7.10 5.73 -9.82
CA ALA A 74 -8.32 6.24 -9.19
C ALA A 74 -9.56 5.33 -9.38
N PRO A 75 -9.83 4.77 -10.58
CA PRO A 75 -10.94 3.83 -10.77
C PRO A 75 -10.82 2.58 -9.88
N VAL A 76 -9.62 2.03 -9.74
CA VAL A 76 -9.34 0.86 -8.88
C VAL A 76 -9.58 1.21 -7.42
N ALA A 77 -9.06 2.36 -6.97
CA ALA A 77 -9.25 2.85 -5.61
C ALA A 77 -10.74 3.01 -5.25
N TRP A 78 -11.55 3.57 -6.14
CA TRP A 78 -12.99 3.74 -5.93
C TRP A 78 -13.74 2.41 -5.93
N SER A 79 -13.38 1.48 -6.81
CA SER A 79 -13.95 0.13 -6.84
C SER A 79 -13.72 -0.61 -5.52
N VAL A 80 -12.47 -0.63 -5.04
CA VAL A 80 -12.10 -1.22 -3.75
C VAL A 80 -12.79 -0.52 -2.59
N ALA A 81 -12.81 0.82 -2.60
CA ALA A 81 -13.45 1.59 -1.54
C ALA A 81 -14.95 1.26 -1.43
N ARG A 82 -15.62 1.02 -2.55
CA ARG A 82 -17.02 0.57 -2.54
C ARG A 82 -17.14 -0.85 -1.99
N ARG A 83 -16.32 -1.79 -2.48
CA ARG A 83 -16.37 -3.22 -2.09
C ARG A 83 -16.06 -3.43 -0.60
N LEU A 84 -15.05 -2.73 -0.08
CA LEU A 84 -14.62 -2.82 1.32
C LEU A 84 -15.29 -1.79 2.24
N SER A 85 -16.26 -1.02 1.73
CA SER A 85 -16.96 0.03 2.51
C SER A 85 -16.01 1.05 3.16
N LEU A 86 -15.02 1.52 2.40
CA LEU A 86 -14.00 2.46 2.86
C LEU A 86 -14.47 3.92 2.76
N ASN A 87 -13.94 4.76 3.65
CA ASN A 87 -14.05 6.21 3.58
C ASN A 87 -12.82 6.80 2.87
N VAL A 88 -12.93 7.01 1.56
CA VAL A 88 -11.86 7.56 0.71
C VAL A 88 -11.19 8.81 1.32
N LYS A 89 -11.95 9.77 1.85
CA LYS A 89 -11.39 11.01 2.45
C LYS A 89 -10.54 10.79 3.71
N ARG A 90 -10.73 9.65 4.39
CA ARG A 90 -9.96 9.22 5.57
C ARG A 90 -8.95 8.12 5.25
N SER A 91 -8.91 7.65 4.01
CA SER A 91 -8.00 6.63 3.54
C SER A 91 -6.68 7.24 3.07
N LEU A 92 -5.63 6.41 3.10
CA LEU A 92 -4.26 6.79 2.78
C LEU A 92 -3.76 6.05 1.55
N LEU A 93 -2.92 6.70 0.75
CA LEU A 93 -2.08 6.07 -0.26
C LEU A 93 -0.61 6.13 0.20
N CYS A 94 0.04 4.97 0.22
CA CYS A 94 1.45 4.80 0.52
C CYS A 94 2.18 4.28 -0.72
N SER A 95 3.23 4.98 -1.15
CA SER A 95 4.06 4.63 -2.30
C SER A 95 5.53 4.95 -2.01
N ALA A 96 6.44 4.13 -2.54
CA ALA A 96 7.87 4.41 -2.58
C ALA A 96 8.24 5.36 -3.74
N ASP A 97 7.51 5.27 -4.85
CA ASP A 97 7.77 6.06 -6.05
C ASP A 97 7.05 7.41 -6.04
N VAL A 98 7.77 8.45 -6.46
CA VAL A 98 7.31 9.82 -6.66
C VAL A 98 6.38 9.95 -7.88
N SER A 99 6.47 9.04 -8.85
CA SER A 99 5.57 9.00 -10.02
C SER A 99 4.09 8.86 -9.59
N HIS A 100 3.84 8.17 -8.48
CA HIS A 100 2.52 8.00 -7.87
C HIS A 100 2.05 9.20 -7.03
N ALA A 101 2.75 10.34 -7.08
CA ALA A 101 2.44 11.52 -6.26
C ALA A 101 1.00 12.02 -6.43
N ASN A 102 0.51 12.02 -7.67
CA ASN A 102 -0.82 12.54 -8.01
C ASN A 102 -1.93 11.52 -7.77
N TRP A 103 -1.61 10.22 -7.70
CA TRP A 103 -2.60 9.16 -7.55
C TRP A 103 -3.45 9.30 -6.29
N ALA A 104 -2.85 9.79 -5.19
CA ALA A 104 -3.58 10.07 -3.97
C ALA A 104 -4.63 11.17 -4.20
N GLN A 105 -4.22 12.26 -4.86
CA GLN A 105 -5.08 13.40 -5.14
C GLN A 105 -6.22 13.02 -6.09
N ASP A 106 -5.90 12.33 -7.19
CA ASP A 106 -6.87 11.92 -8.21
C ASP A 106 -7.93 10.96 -7.63
N ALA A 107 -7.52 10.07 -6.73
CA ALA A 107 -8.42 9.17 -6.03
C ALA A 107 -9.16 9.81 -4.85
N GLY A 108 -8.79 11.03 -4.42
CA GLY A 108 -9.34 11.71 -3.24
C GLY A 108 -8.84 11.17 -1.88
N LEU A 109 -7.71 10.46 -1.90
CA LEU A 109 -7.00 9.92 -0.74
C LEU A 109 -6.00 10.95 -0.19
N ARG A 110 -5.48 10.69 1.02
CA ARG A 110 -4.33 11.44 1.54
C ARG A 110 -3.05 10.68 1.24
N ARG A 111 -2.01 11.36 0.78
CA ARG A 111 -0.68 10.76 0.60
C ARG A 111 -0.01 10.52 1.95
N PHE A 112 0.61 9.36 2.12
CA PHE A 112 1.39 8.99 3.29
C PHE A 112 2.77 8.48 2.82
N MET A 113 3.83 9.17 3.21
CA MET A 113 5.20 8.82 2.83
C MET A 113 5.81 7.95 3.92
N MET A 114 5.62 6.64 3.81
CA MET A 114 6.10 5.66 4.80
C MET A 114 7.58 5.30 4.61
N LEU A 115 8.05 5.25 3.36
CA LEU A 115 9.39 4.74 3.04
C LEU A 115 10.53 5.68 3.39
N GLU A 116 10.38 6.99 3.25
CA GLU A 116 11.45 7.94 3.61
C GLU A 116 11.86 7.76 5.09
N ARG A 117 10.89 7.52 5.99
CA ARG A 117 11.17 7.25 7.41
C ARG A 117 11.84 5.89 7.67
N LEU A 118 11.54 4.88 6.85
CA LEU A 118 12.17 3.56 6.95
C LEU A 118 13.58 3.54 6.36
N LEU A 119 13.85 4.35 5.32
CA LEU A 119 15.15 4.47 4.66
C LEU A 119 16.09 5.46 5.37
N SER A 120 15.57 6.45 6.11
CA SER A 120 16.39 7.45 6.84
C SER A 120 17.01 6.92 8.15
N HIS A 121 16.61 5.73 8.62
CA HIS A 121 17.07 5.14 9.88
C HIS A 121 17.70 3.74 9.72
N GLY A 122 18.08 3.35 8.50
CA GLY A 122 18.69 2.05 8.18
C GLY A 122 20.12 2.13 7.67
#